data_AF-A0A1X7VBG4-F1
#
_entry.id   AF-A0A1X7VBG4-F1
#
_cell.length_a   1.000
_cell.length_b   1.000
_cell.length_c   1.000
_cell.angle_alpha   90.00
_cell.angle_beta   90.00
_cell.angle_gamma   90.00
#
_symmetry.space_group_name_H-M   'P 1'
#
loop_
_entity.id
_entity.type
_entity.pdbx_description
1 polymer ?
#
loop_
_entity_poly.entity_id
_entity_poly.type
_entity_poly.pdbx_seq_one_letter_code
_entity_poly.pdbx_strand_id
1 'polypeptide(L)'
;MRREITTDKLGDICSIRKYFSYDAWLLVEDVIKQKKEKMVWLCAVCQKDLNSDESIACDSCLLWHHFTCVSVKKQPKAKAWFCRKCHLSAAKACNNS
;
A
#
# COMPACT_ATOMS: atom_id res chain seq x y z
N MET A 1 13.70 -10.25 -14.78
CA MET A 1 12.22 -10.25 -14.82
C MET A 1 11.74 -9.23 -13.79
N ARG A 2 11.81 -7.95 -14.15
CA ARG A 2 11.50 -6.81 -13.27
C ARG A 2 9.97 -6.69 -13.26
N ARG A 3 9.30 -7.29 -12.28
CA ARG A 3 7.91 -6.94 -12.02
C ARG A 3 7.97 -5.58 -11.33
N GLU A 4 7.78 -4.54 -12.13
CA GLU A 4 7.47 -3.21 -11.65
C GLU A 4 6.47 -3.36 -10.51
N ILE A 5 6.73 -2.67 -9.41
CA ILE A 5 5.82 -2.54 -8.28
C ILE A 5 4.63 -1.77 -8.85
N THR A 6 3.72 -2.54 -9.43
CA THR A 6 2.52 -2.07 -10.06
C THR A 6 1.65 -1.51 -8.94
N THR A 7 1.68 -0.19 -8.84
CA THR A 7 0.74 0.60 -8.05
C THR A 7 -0.70 0.50 -8.59
N ASP A 8 -0.96 -0.45 -9.49
CA ASP A 8 -2.20 -0.80 -10.18
C ASP A 8 -3.34 -1.27 -9.27
N LYS A 9 -3.11 -1.33 -7.94
CA LYS A 9 -4.16 -1.53 -6.93
C LYS A 9 -4.50 -0.26 -6.15
N LEU A 10 -4.00 0.91 -6.54
CA LEU A 10 -4.77 2.15 -6.36
C LEU A 10 -6.01 1.95 -7.21
N GLY A 11 -7.10 1.48 -6.58
CA GLY A 11 -8.36 1.13 -7.25
C GLY A 11 -8.62 2.12 -8.37
N ASP A 12 -8.69 1.58 -9.59
CA ASP A 12 -8.68 2.29 -10.87
C ASP A 12 -9.13 3.74 -10.72
N ILE A 13 -8.18 4.67 -10.56
CA ILE A 13 -8.51 6.08 -10.29
C ILE A 13 -9.42 6.63 -11.40
N CYS A 14 -9.33 6.09 -12.61
CA CYS A 14 -10.20 6.42 -13.73
C CYS A 14 -11.68 6.13 -13.41
N SER A 15 -11.98 5.13 -12.57
CA SER A 15 -13.34 4.81 -12.12
C SER A 15 -14.00 5.95 -11.33
N ILE A 16 -13.22 6.85 -10.72
CA ILE A 16 -13.75 8.03 -10.01
C ILE A 16 -13.75 9.30 -10.88
N ARG A 17 -13.23 9.27 -12.12
CA ARG A 17 -13.18 10.40 -13.07
C ARG A 17 -14.49 11.16 -13.17
N LYS A 18 -15.60 10.42 -13.24
CA LYS A 18 -16.96 10.96 -13.43
C LYS A 18 -17.43 11.88 -12.29
N TYR A 19 -16.77 11.84 -11.13
CA TYR A 19 -17.11 12.70 -9.99
C TYR A 19 -16.34 14.03 -9.98
N PHE A 20 -15.46 14.27 -10.96
CA PHE A 20 -14.65 15.48 -11.05
C PHE A 20 -15.02 16.27 -12.30
N SER A 21 -14.97 17.61 -12.20
CA SER A 21 -14.93 18.46 -13.39
C SER A 21 -13.66 18.20 -14.20
N TYR A 22 -13.62 18.65 -15.46
CA TYR A 22 -12.44 18.50 -16.30
C TYR A 22 -11.20 19.16 -15.67
N ASP A 23 -11.31 20.41 -15.23
CA ASP A 23 -10.20 21.13 -14.60
C ASP A 23 -9.74 20.48 -13.29
N ALA A 24 -10.69 20.02 -12.46
CA ALA A 24 -10.35 19.32 -11.22
C ALA A 24 -9.62 18.00 -11.49
N TRP A 25 -10.00 17.28 -12.55
CA TRP A 25 -9.33 16.05 -12.94
C TRP A 25 -7.90 16.27 -13.44
N LEU A 26 -7.64 17.33 -14.20
CA LEU A 26 -6.27 17.66 -14.64
C LEU A 26 -5.32 17.85 -13.45
N LEU A 27 -5.80 18.49 -12.37
CA LEU A 27 -5.04 18.63 -11.13
C LEU A 27 -4.77 17.28 -10.47
N VAL A 28 -5.77 16.39 -10.44
CA VAL A 28 -5.62 15.02 -9.91
C VAL A 28 -4.58 14.23 -10.72
N GLU A 29 -4.65 14.29 -12.05
CA GLU A 29 -3.68 13.62 -12.94
C GLU A 29 -2.27 14.12 -12.71
N ASP A 30 -2.08 15.44 -12.60
CA ASP A 30 -0.77 16.03 -12.36
C ASP A 30 -0.19 15.59 -11.01
N VAL A 31 -0.99 15.63 -9.94
CA VAL A 31 -0.57 15.14 -8.60
C VAL A 31 -0.19 13.67 -8.64
N ILE A 32 -0.96 12.84 -9.36
CA ILE A 32 -0.67 11.40 -9.49
C ILE A 32 0.64 11.19 -10.24
N LYS A 33 0.85 11.91 -11.36
CA LYS A 33 2.08 11.84 -12.15
C LYS A 33 3.30 12.22 -11.30
N GLN A 34 3.22 13.36 -10.62
CA GLN A 34 4.31 13.83 -9.74
C GLN A 34 4.61 12.83 -8.63
N LYS A 35 3.58 12.25 -8.01
CA LYS A 35 3.76 11.24 -6.97
C LYS A 35 4.38 9.96 -7.53
N LYS A 36 3.95 9.46 -8.70
CA LYS A 36 4.55 8.26 -9.31
C LYS A 36 6.05 8.42 -9.58
N GLU A 37 6.49 9.58 -10.05
CA GLU A 37 7.90 9.82 -10.41
C GLU A 37 8.81 9.99 -9.18
N LYS A 38 8.30 10.53 -8.07
CA LYS A 38 9.10 10.86 -6.87
C LYS A 38 8.91 9.91 -5.70
N MET A 39 8.06 8.89 -5.85
CA MET A 39 7.67 8.04 -4.74
C MET A 39 8.72 6.97 -4.44
N VAL A 40 9.48 7.24 -3.38
CA VAL A 40 10.25 6.20 -2.68
C VAL A 40 9.31 5.56 -1.64
N TRP A 41 8.99 4.30 -1.83
CA TRP A 41 8.28 3.54 -0.81
C TRP A 41 9.28 3.05 0.26
N LEU A 42 8.99 3.35 1.52
CA LEU A 42 9.81 2.94 2.66
C LEU A 42 9.12 1.84 3.46
N CYS A 43 9.91 0.89 3.95
CA CYS A 43 9.44 -0.12 4.89
C CYS A 43 9.14 0.52 6.24
N ALA A 44 7.91 0.33 6.75
CA ALA A 44 7.50 0.87 8.04
C ALA A 44 8.20 0.23 9.26
N VAL A 45 9.05 -0.78 9.06
CA VAL A 45 9.86 -1.43 10.10
C VAL A 45 11.29 -0.90 10.09
N CYS A 46 11.98 -0.99 8.95
CA CYS A 46 13.42 -0.67 8.87
C CYS A 46 13.72 0.70 8.23
N GLN A 47 12.70 1.41 7.74
CA GLN A 47 12.81 2.72 7.08
C GLN A 47 13.71 2.74 5.84
N LYS A 48 14.02 1.57 5.27
CA LYS A 48 14.74 1.43 4.00
C LYS A 48 13.78 1.34 2.84
N ASP A 49 14.27 1.63 1.64
CA ASP A 49 13.54 1.54 0.39
C ASP A 49 13.09 0.11 0.08
N LEU A 50 11.96 -0.01 -0.63
CA LEU A 50 11.37 -1.29 -1.03
C LEU A 50 11.81 -1.75 -2.43
N ASN A 51 12.69 -1.01 -3.09
CA ASN A 51 12.91 -1.12 -4.54
C ASN A 51 13.53 -2.45 -4.98
N SER A 52 14.19 -3.20 -4.08
CA SER A 52 14.85 -4.48 -4.40
C SER A 52 14.19 -5.72 -3.78
N ASP A 53 13.27 -5.55 -2.84
CA ASP A 53 12.88 -6.61 -1.91
C ASP A 53 11.37 -6.91 -2.02
N GLU A 54 11.01 -8.19 -1.93
CA GLU A 54 9.60 -8.58 -1.85
C GLU A 54 8.92 -7.84 -0.69
N SER A 55 7.83 -7.15 -1.00
CA SER A 55 7.14 -6.28 -0.06
C SER A 55 5.63 -6.49 -0.10
N ILE A 56 4.99 -6.23 1.04
CA ILE A 56 3.55 -6.40 1.24
C ILE A 56 2.99 -5.16 1.94
N ALA A 57 1.82 -4.72 1.50
CA ALA A 57 1.06 -3.66 2.16
C ALA A 57 0.06 -4.28 3.16
N CYS A 58 -0.10 -3.65 4.32
CA CYS A 58 -1.16 -4.01 5.26
C CYS A 58 -2.52 -3.51 4.76
N ASP A 59 -3.54 -4.38 4.72
CA ASP A 59 -4.88 -4.02 4.25
C ASP A 59 -5.65 -3.08 5.20
N SER A 60 -5.14 -2.83 6.40
CA SER A 60 -5.76 -1.89 7.36
C SER A 60 -5.06 -0.53 7.40
N CYS A 61 -3.75 -0.50 7.63
CA CYS A 61 -3.01 0.76 7.77
C CYS A 61 -2.34 1.25 6.49
N LEU A 62 -2.39 0.46 5.40
CA LEU A 62 -1.82 0.75 4.09
C LEU A 62 -0.30 1.02 4.09
N LEU A 63 0.38 0.70 5.20
CA LEU A 63 1.83 0.76 5.30
C LEU A 63 2.46 -0.46 4.62
N TRP A 64 3.61 -0.21 3.99
CA TRP A 64 4.39 -1.23 3.33
C TRP A 64 5.48 -1.82 4.22
N HIS A 65 5.77 -3.10 4.00
CA HIS A 65 6.71 -3.88 4.78
C HIS A 65 7.50 -4.81 3.87
N HIS A 66 8.82 -4.94 4.08
CA HIS A 66 9.57 -6.05 3.49
C HIS A 66 9.08 -7.37 4.06
N PHE A 67 9.03 -8.40 3.21
CA PHE A 67 8.71 -9.77 3.60
C PHE A 67 9.56 -10.24 4.79
N THR A 68 10.87 -9.97 4.73
CA THR A 68 11.84 -10.28 5.80
C THR A 68 11.53 -9.55 7.11
N CYS A 69 11.14 -8.28 7.04
CA CYS A 69 10.82 -7.47 8.21
C CYS A 69 9.55 -7.91 8.94
N VAL A 70 8.64 -8.62 8.27
CA VAL A 70 7.39 -9.13 8.85
C VAL A 70 7.27 -10.66 8.83
N SER A 71 8.39 -11.35 8.58
CA SER A 71 8.47 -12.83 8.55
C SER A 71 7.51 -13.50 7.56
N VAL A 72 7.16 -12.81 6.48
CA VAL A 72 6.38 -13.36 5.36
C VAL A 72 7.37 -14.07 4.42
N LYS A 73 7.23 -15.38 4.26
CA LYS A 73 8.15 -16.18 3.42
C LYS A 73 7.78 -16.19 1.94
N LYS A 74 6.48 -16.05 1.66
CA LYS A 74 5.87 -16.06 0.33
C LYS A 74 4.62 -15.21 0.39
N GLN A 75 4.20 -14.70 -0.76
CA GLN A 75 2.95 -13.96 -0.87
C GLN A 75 1.79 -14.77 -0.25
N PRO A 76 1.07 -14.21 0.73
CA PRO A 76 -0.06 -14.88 1.35
C PRO A 76 -1.12 -15.24 0.30
N LYS A 77 -1.69 -16.44 0.39
CA LYS A 77 -2.83 -16.84 -0.44
C LYS A 77 -4.16 -16.22 0.02
N ALA A 78 -4.18 -15.71 1.25
CA ALA A 78 -5.34 -15.03 1.81
C ALA A 78 -5.62 -13.74 1.04
N LYS A 79 -6.91 -13.37 0.95
CA LYS A 79 -7.34 -12.13 0.28
C LYS A 79 -6.86 -10.87 1.00
N ALA A 80 -6.58 -10.96 2.30
CA ALA A 80 -6.11 -9.87 3.13
C ALA A 80 -4.92 -10.32 3.99
N TRP A 81 -4.00 -9.39 4.23
CA TRP A 81 -2.88 -9.52 5.14
C TRP A 81 -2.79 -8.28 6.04
N PHE A 82 -2.60 -8.51 7.33
CA PHE A 82 -2.47 -7.44 8.32
C PHE A 82 -1.10 -7.47 8.98
N CYS A 83 -0.52 -6.30 9.24
CA CYS A 83 0.72 -6.21 10.01
C CYS A 83 0.45 -6.55 11.49
N ARG A 84 1.49 -6.89 12.24
CA ARG A 84 1.39 -7.23 13.68
C ARG A 84 0.64 -6.17 14.49
N LYS A 85 0.87 -4.88 14.20
CA LYS A 85 0.18 -3.77 14.88
C LYS A 85 -1.34 -3.81 14.65
N CYS A 86 -1.76 -4.07 13.42
CA CYS A 86 -3.18 -4.13 13.04
C CYS A 86 -3.87 -5.42 13.55
N HIS A 87 -3.14 -6.54 13.61
CA HIS A 87 -3.64 -7.75 14.25
C HIS A 87 -3.93 -7.55 15.74
N LEU A 88 -3.05 -6.84 16.46
CA LEU A 88 -3.23 -6.57 17.88
C LEU A 88 -4.31 -5.52 18.17
N SER A 89 -4.51 -4.54 17.28
CA SER A 89 -5.58 -3.55 17.44
C SER A 89 -6.97 -4.18 17.29
N ALA A 90 -7.13 -5.14 16.38
CA ALA A 90 -8.38 -5.89 16.25
C ALA A 90 -8.70 -6.72 17.52
N ALA A 91 -7.68 -7.31 18.15
CA ALA A 91 -7.84 -8.08 19.39
C ALA A 91 -8.12 -7.22 20.64
N LYS A 92 -7.73 -5.94 20.66
CA LYS A 92 -8.07 -5.05 21.78
C LYS A 92 -9.55 -4.62 21.77
N ALA A 93 -10.21 -4.65 20.62
CA ALA A 93 -11.62 -4.29 20.51
C ALA A 93 -12.55 -5.33 21.18
N CYS A 94 -12.11 -6.58 21.38
CA CYS A 94 -12.94 -7.63 21.99
C CYS A 94 -12.77 -7.78 23.51
N ASN A 95 -11.85 -7.03 24.15
CA ASN A 95 -11.55 -7.18 25.58
C ASN A 95 -12.06 -6.00 26.43
N ASN A 96 -12.95 -5.18 25.88
CA ASN A 96 -13.48 -3.99 26.56
C ASN A 96 -15.03 -4.03 26.64
N SER A 97 -15.56 -5.21 26.97
CA SER A 97 -16.96 -5.48 27.29
C SER A 97 -17.06 -6.26 28.59
#